data_AF-A0A965KJD6-F1
#
_entry.id   AF-A0A965KJD6-F1
#
_cell.length_a   1.000
_cell.length_b   1.000
_cell.length_c   1.000
_cell.angle_alpha   90.00
_cell.angle_beta   90.00
_cell.angle_gamma   90.00
#
_symmetry.space_group_name_H-M   'P 1'
#
loop_
_entity.id
_entity.type
_entity.pdbx_description
1 polymer ?
#
loop_
_entity_poly.entity_id
_entity_poly.type
_entity_poly.pdbx_seq_one_letter_code
_entity_poly.pdbx_strand_id
1 'polypeptide(L)'
;MIFGNLFGKQKKKIPERSLDEIKNICKILFIDDRSFPIIDMLKENGWRNIQKVTDISGTDQQEVREAHILFIDIQGVGKKMKLTDEGLGLTVAIKKKYPNKKVIVYSAEDQGHVQAFHEGFELAD
;
A
#
# COMPACT_ATOMS: atom_id res chain seq x y z
N MET A 1 -11.10 -24.58 -47.29
CA MET A 1 -10.37 -23.32 -47.08
C MET A 1 -10.49 -22.94 -45.62
N ILE A 2 -9.36 -22.76 -44.93
CA ILE A 2 -9.27 -22.48 -43.49
C ILE A 2 -9.29 -20.96 -43.31
N PHE A 3 -10.27 -20.43 -42.60
CA PHE A 3 -10.25 -19.03 -42.15
C PHE A 3 -9.35 -18.91 -40.92
N GLY A 4 -8.13 -18.40 -41.13
CA GLY A 4 -7.16 -18.13 -40.08
C GLY A 4 -7.58 -16.93 -39.22
N ASN A 5 -7.56 -17.15 -37.91
CA ASN A 5 -7.88 -16.21 -36.85
C ASN A 5 -6.89 -15.01 -36.86
N LEU A 6 -7.36 -13.79 -37.16
CA LEU A 6 -6.49 -12.63 -37.50
C LEU A 6 -6.34 -11.56 -36.41
N PHE A 7 -6.59 -11.84 -35.13
CA PHE A 7 -6.50 -10.82 -34.07
C PHE A 7 -5.67 -11.25 -32.87
N GLY A 8 -4.34 -11.27 -33.04
CA GLY A 8 -3.42 -11.20 -31.91
C GLY A 8 -3.44 -9.80 -31.31
N LYS A 9 -4.04 -9.62 -30.12
CA LYS A 9 -3.97 -8.37 -29.36
C LYS A 9 -2.49 -8.03 -29.11
N GLN A 10 -1.98 -6.99 -29.76
CA GLN A 10 -0.65 -6.47 -29.45
C GLN A 10 -0.61 -6.06 -27.98
N LYS A 11 0.25 -6.70 -27.18
CA LYS A 11 0.48 -6.29 -25.79
C LYS A 11 1.08 -4.89 -25.81
N LYS A 12 0.34 -3.88 -25.32
CA LYS A 12 0.88 -2.53 -25.12
C LYS A 12 2.13 -2.63 -24.25
N LYS A 13 3.28 -2.17 -24.75
CA LYS A 13 4.50 -2.04 -23.94
C LYS A 13 4.24 -1.00 -22.85
N ILE A 14 4.53 -1.36 -21.61
CA ILE A 14 4.54 -0.41 -20.50
C ILE A 14 5.71 0.54 -20.74
N PRO A 15 5.52 1.88 -20.65
CA PRO A 15 6.62 2.81 -20.84
C PRO A 15 7.67 2.60 -19.74
N GLU A 16 8.93 2.47 -20.15
CA GLU A 16 10.07 2.54 -19.24
C GLU A 16 10.12 3.93 -18.62
N ARG A 17 10.48 3.99 -17.33
CA ARG A 17 10.63 5.24 -16.57
C ARG A 17 11.95 5.21 -15.82
N SER A 18 12.61 6.35 -15.76
CA SER A 18 13.73 6.56 -14.85
C SER A 18 13.28 6.48 -13.40
N LEU A 19 14.21 6.24 -12.49
CA LEU A 19 13.93 6.25 -11.05
C LEU A 19 13.37 7.60 -10.59
N ASP A 20 13.88 8.71 -11.12
CA ASP A 20 13.41 10.04 -10.76
C ASP A 20 11.98 10.29 -11.23
N GLU A 21 11.61 9.85 -12.44
CA GLU A 21 10.22 9.89 -12.89
C GLU A 21 9.31 9.05 -12.00
N ILE A 22 9.76 7.85 -11.59
CA ILE A 22 9.02 7.00 -10.65
C ILE A 22 8.81 7.73 -9.32
N LYS A 23 9.86 8.31 -8.73
CA LYS A 23 9.79 9.07 -7.48
C LYS A 23 8.84 10.27 -7.56
N ASN A 24 8.71 10.86 -8.75
CA ASN A 24 7.84 12.01 -9.01
C ASN A 24 6.36 11.66 -9.17
N ILE A 25 6.04 10.44 -9.62
CA ILE A 25 4.65 10.03 -9.86
C ILE A 25 4.13 9.04 -8.82
N CYS A 26 5.02 8.33 -8.13
CA CYS A 26 4.64 7.38 -7.09
C CYS A 26 3.97 8.12 -5.94
N LYS A 27 2.87 7.56 -5.44
CA LYS A 27 2.03 8.09 -4.38
C LYS A 27 2.10 7.10 -3.25
N ILE A 28 2.66 7.52 -2.13
CA ILE A 28 2.90 6.66 -0.97
C ILE A 28 2.02 7.18 0.15
N LEU A 29 1.24 6.28 0.76
CA LEU A 29 0.42 6.60 1.91
C LEU A 29 0.92 5.82 3.12
N PHE A 30 1.26 6.54 4.19
CA PHE A 30 1.50 5.98 5.51
C PHE A 30 0.21 6.05 6.33
N ILE A 31 -0.19 4.91 6.89
CA ILE A 31 -1.29 4.79 7.85
C ILE A 31 -0.64 4.35 9.16
N ASP A 32 -0.42 5.32 10.06
CA ASP A 32 0.35 5.15 11.30
C ASP A 32 -0.11 6.21 12.32
N ASP A 33 -0.49 5.78 13.52
CA ASP A 33 -0.95 6.66 14.59
C ASP A 33 0.20 7.38 15.34
N ARG A 34 1.46 7.01 15.10
CA ARG A 34 2.69 7.58 15.66
C ARG A 34 3.52 8.31 14.62
N SER A 35 4.39 9.23 15.03
CA SER A 35 5.30 9.92 14.09
C SER A 35 6.43 9.00 13.65
N PHE A 36 6.67 8.88 12.34
CA PHE A 36 7.70 8.01 11.80
C PHE A 36 8.81 8.79 11.09
N PRO A 37 10.07 8.75 11.60
CA PRO A 37 11.20 9.50 11.02
C PRO A 37 11.52 9.14 9.56
N ILE A 38 11.10 7.98 9.06
CA ILE A 38 11.42 7.54 7.69
C ILE A 38 10.81 8.46 6.62
N ILE A 39 9.68 9.12 6.94
CA ILE A 39 8.95 9.94 5.97
C ILE A 39 9.83 11.07 5.47
N ASP A 40 10.59 11.70 6.37
CA ASP A 40 11.47 12.81 6.03
C ASP A 40 12.66 12.32 5.20
N MET A 41 13.26 11.19 5.58
CA MET A 41 14.33 10.55 4.80
C MET A 41 13.85 10.18 3.38
N LEU A 42 12.63 9.68 3.20
CA LEU A 42 12.11 9.39 1.85
C LEU A 42 11.90 10.67 1.03
N LYS A 43 11.40 11.75 1.65
CA LYS A 43 11.28 13.04 0.97
C LYS A 43 12.65 13.60 0.56
N GLU A 44 13.64 13.53 1.44
CA GLU A 44 15.04 13.92 1.16
C GLU A 44 15.63 13.10 0.01
N ASN A 45 15.27 11.83 -0.10
CA ASN A 45 15.65 10.95 -1.21
C ASN A 45 14.83 11.15 -2.49
N GLY A 46 13.98 12.18 -2.54
CA GLY A 46 13.29 12.64 -3.75
C GLY A 46 11.90 12.05 -3.98
N TRP A 47 11.33 11.28 -3.05
CA TRP A 47 9.94 10.81 -3.15
C TRP A 47 8.97 11.97 -2.88
N ARG A 48 8.28 12.44 -3.91
CA ARG A 48 7.56 13.73 -3.85
C ARG A 48 6.12 13.64 -3.34
N ASN A 49 5.43 12.52 -3.57
CA ASN A 49 4.01 12.38 -3.20
C ASN A 49 3.86 11.42 -2.02
N ILE A 50 4.28 11.86 -0.84
CA ILE A 50 4.09 11.10 0.41
C ILE A 50 3.00 11.78 1.23
N GLN A 51 1.99 11.01 1.62
CA GLN A 51 0.97 11.41 2.56
C GLN A 51 1.02 10.51 3.80
N LYS A 52 0.62 11.07 4.95
CA LYS A 52 0.45 10.32 6.19
C LYS A 52 -0.92 10.64 6.76
N VAL A 53 -1.63 9.60 7.19
CA VAL A 53 -2.86 9.70 7.98
C VAL A 53 -2.70 8.88 9.25
N THR A 54 -3.36 9.31 10.33
CA THR A 54 -3.33 8.56 11.60
C THR A 54 -4.18 7.30 11.54
N ASP A 55 -5.30 7.37 10.82
CA ASP A 55 -6.19 6.23 10.59
C ASP A 55 -7.19 6.58 9.47
N ILE A 56 -7.72 5.57 8.79
CA ILE A 56 -8.68 5.75 7.68
C ILE A 56 -10.10 5.40 8.10
N SER A 57 -11.10 6.09 7.53
CA SER A 57 -12.51 5.79 7.81
C SER A 57 -13.10 4.72 6.90
N GLY A 58 -12.37 4.30 5.85
CA GLY A 58 -12.82 3.28 4.91
C GLY A 58 -11.85 3.06 3.77
N THR A 59 -11.91 1.89 3.13
CA THR A 59 -11.03 1.55 1.99
C THR A 59 -11.32 2.36 0.72
N ASP A 60 -12.46 3.06 0.67
CA ASP A 60 -12.79 4.01 -0.40
C ASP A 60 -12.24 5.40 -0.17
N GLN A 61 -11.55 5.70 0.95
CA GLN A 61 -11.01 7.04 1.16
C GLN A 61 -10.05 7.43 0.02
N GLN A 62 -10.07 8.71 -0.38
CA GLN A 62 -9.36 9.18 -1.58
C GLN A 62 -7.87 8.82 -1.54
N GLU A 63 -7.23 9.01 -0.40
CA GLU A 63 -5.81 8.75 -0.16
C GLU A 63 -5.49 7.27 -0.42
N VAL A 64 -6.35 6.34 0.00
CA VAL A 64 -6.17 4.89 -0.22
C VAL A 64 -6.30 4.54 -1.70
N ARG A 65 -7.31 5.11 -2.38
CA ARG A 65 -7.54 4.84 -3.82
C ARG A 65 -6.39 5.34 -4.67
N GLU A 66 -5.90 6.53 -4.37
CA GLU A 66 -4.86 7.19 -5.14
C GLU A 66 -3.45 6.69 -4.83
N ALA A 67 -3.20 6.18 -3.62
CA ALA A 67 -1.92 5.62 -3.26
C ALA A 67 -1.52 4.48 -4.19
N HIS A 68 -0.28 4.48 -4.65
CA HIS A 68 0.33 3.37 -5.37
C HIS A 68 0.86 2.32 -4.39
N ILE A 69 1.44 2.77 -3.28
CA ILE A 69 2.00 1.95 -2.20
C ILE A 69 1.40 2.43 -0.87
N LEU A 70 0.95 1.50 -0.03
CA LEU A 70 0.54 1.77 1.33
C LEU A 70 1.55 1.17 2.30
N PHE A 71 1.97 1.98 3.27
CA PHE A 71 2.67 1.54 4.46
C PHE A 71 1.67 1.54 5.60
N ILE A 72 1.46 0.40 6.23
CA ILE A 72 0.46 0.22 7.27
C ILE A 72 1.18 -0.25 8.54
N ASP A 73 1.12 0.55 9.60
CA ASP A 73 1.52 0.08 10.94
C ASP A 73 0.60 -1.10 11.31
N ILE A 74 1.18 -2.20 11.79
CA ILE A 74 0.41 -3.38 12.20
C ILE A 74 -0.46 -3.11 13.44
N GLN A 75 -0.10 -2.10 14.23
CA GLN A 75 -0.81 -1.70 15.44
C GLN A 75 -1.27 -0.24 15.34
N GLY A 76 -2.20 0.15 16.21
CA GLY A 76 -2.58 1.56 16.35
C GLY A 76 -3.62 2.06 15.34
N VAL A 77 -3.76 1.39 14.20
CA VAL A 77 -4.57 1.82 13.04
C VAL A 77 -5.73 0.85 12.73
N GLY A 78 -6.64 1.22 11.81
CA GLY A 78 -7.84 0.43 11.50
C GLY A 78 -8.97 0.57 12.52
N LYS A 79 -8.78 1.40 13.55
CA LYS A 79 -9.70 1.61 14.67
C LYS A 79 -10.97 2.33 14.25
N LYS A 80 -10.89 3.33 13.37
CA LYS A 80 -12.05 4.04 12.80
C LYS A 80 -12.99 3.12 12.02
N MET A 81 -12.45 2.06 11.42
CA MET A 81 -13.22 1.01 10.75
C MET A 81 -13.69 -0.10 11.70
N LYS A 82 -13.36 -0.01 13.00
CA LYS A 82 -13.67 -0.99 14.05
C LYS A 82 -13.14 -2.40 13.71
N LEU A 83 -11.97 -2.47 13.09
CA LEU A 83 -11.30 -3.73 12.81
C LEU A 83 -10.64 -4.25 14.08
N THR A 84 -10.88 -5.52 14.41
CA THR A 84 -10.33 -6.17 15.61
C THR A 84 -8.84 -6.40 15.51
N ASP A 85 -8.36 -6.66 14.29
CA ASP A 85 -6.97 -7.03 14.01
C ASP A 85 -6.14 -5.83 13.52
N GLU A 86 -6.58 -4.61 13.86
CA GLU A 86 -5.92 -3.33 13.60
C GLU A 86 -5.35 -3.21 12.16
N GLY A 87 -4.06 -2.94 12.01
CA GLY A 87 -3.40 -2.75 10.72
C GLY A 87 -3.38 -4.00 9.85
N LEU A 88 -3.36 -5.18 10.46
CA LEU A 88 -3.41 -6.44 9.73
C LEU A 88 -4.83 -6.69 9.17
N GLY A 89 -5.86 -6.42 9.97
CA GLY A 89 -7.25 -6.43 9.50
C GLY A 89 -7.47 -5.41 8.37
N LEU A 90 -6.84 -4.24 8.49
CA LEU A 90 -6.89 -3.21 7.45
C LEU A 90 -6.22 -3.68 6.14
N THR A 91 -5.08 -4.37 6.25
CA THR A 91 -4.38 -4.97 5.11
C THR A 91 -5.27 -5.97 4.36
N VAL A 92 -5.94 -6.86 5.10
CA VAL A 92 -6.91 -7.82 4.53
C VAL A 92 -8.05 -7.07 3.82
N ALA A 93 -8.64 -6.05 4.45
CA ALA A 93 -9.74 -5.29 3.86
C ALA A 93 -9.34 -4.56 2.57
N ILE A 94 -8.13 -3.97 2.53
CA ILE A 94 -7.59 -3.30 1.35
C ILE A 94 -7.31 -4.31 0.24
N LYS A 95 -6.64 -5.43 0.53
CA LYS A 95 -6.28 -6.44 -0.47
C LYS A 95 -7.50 -7.14 -1.04
N LYS A 96 -8.55 -7.38 -0.25
CA LYS A 96 -9.85 -7.87 -0.74
C LYS A 96 -10.47 -6.94 -1.78
N LYS A 97 -10.35 -5.62 -1.60
CA LYS A 97 -10.94 -4.63 -2.51
C LYS A 97 -10.04 -4.27 -3.69
N TYR A 98 -8.74 -4.16 -3.45
CA TYR A 98 -7.72 -3.79 -4.42
C TYR A 98 -6.58 -4.82 -4.44
N PRO A 99 -6.77 -6.01 -5.06
CA PRO A 99 -5.80 -7.10 -5.01
C PRO A 99 -4.40 -6.73 -5.52
N ASN A 100 -4.33 -5.80 -6.47
CA ASN A 100 -3.09 -5.36 -7.11
C ASN A 100 -2.41 -4.19 -6.39
N LYS A 101 -3.00 -3.69 -5.30
CA LYS A 101 -2.44 -2.58 -4.53
C LYS A 101 -1.21 -3.06 -3.76
N LYS A 102 -0.14 -2.25 -3.75
CA LYS A 102 1.07 -2.57 -3.01
C LYS A 102 0.92 -2.17 -1.55
N VAL A 103 1.10 -3.12 -0.64
CA VAL A 103 0.93 -2.93 0.80
C VAL A 103 2.13 -3.49 1.52
N ILE A 104 2.82 -2.63 2.26
CA ILE A 104 3.93 -2.97 3.14
C ILE A 104 3.42 -2.81 4.57
N VAL A 105 3.51 -3.87 5.36
CA VAL A 105 3.20 -3.83 6.79
C VAL A 105 4.50 -3.72 7.57
N TYR A 106 4.51 -2.94 8.66
CA TYR A 106 5.67 -2.82 9.53
C TYR A 106 5.26 -2.70 11.00
N SER A 107 6.18 -3.03 11.90
CA SER A 107 6.05 -2.81 13.34
C SER A 107 7.09 -1.80 13.79
N ALA A 108 6.66 -0.79 14.54
CA ALA A 108 7.55 0.15 15.21
C ALA A 108 7.76 -0.16 16.70
N GLU A 109 7.22 -1.28 17.20
CA GLU A 109 7.22 -1.64 18.63
C GLU A 109 8.38 -2.59 18.98
N ASP A 110 9.30 -2.15 19.84
CA ASP A 110 10.51 -2.89 20.26
C ASP A 110 10.23 -4.12 21.13
N GLN A 111 9.00 -4.29 21.65
CA GLN A 111 8.66 -5.36 22.60
C GLN A 111 7.54 -6.23 22.05
N GLY A 112 7.98 -7.30 21.37
CA GLY A 112 7.17 -8.20 20.58
C GLY A 112 6.03 -8.88 21.35
N HIS A 113 4.82 -8.63 20.88
CA HIS A 113 3.72 -9.59 20.85
C HIS A 113 3.01 -9.50 19.49
N VAL A 114 3.78 -9.60 18.41
CA VAL A 114 3.19 -9.76 17.08
C VAL A 114 2.70 -11.20 16.97
N GLN A 115 1.41 -11.40 16.74
CA GLN A 115 0.92 -12.72 16.34
C GLN A 115 1.56 -13.07 15.00
N ALA A 116 2.61 -13.89 15.03
CA ALA A 116 3.42 -14.24 13.86
C ALA A 116 2.63 -14.98 12.75
N PHE A 117 1.39 -15.39 13.04
CA PHE A 117 0.51 -16.11 12.11
C PHE A 117 -0.80 -15.34 11.96
N HIS A 118 -0.81 -14.37 11.06
CA HIS A 118 -2.01 -13.62 10.68
C HIS A 118 -2.03 -13.43 9.16
N GLU A 119 -3.20 -13.63 8.52
CA GLU A 119 -3.39 -13.58 7.04
C GLU A 119 -2.85 -12.27 6.43
N GLY A 120 -2.97 -11.15 7.16
CA GLY A 120 -2.40 -9.86 6.78
C GLY A 120 -0.89 -9.90 6.43
N PHE A 121 -0.09 -10.74 7.07
CA PHE A 121 1.32 -10.93 6.72
C PHE A 121 1.51 -11.65 5.38
N GLU A 122 0.65 -12.63 5.09
CA GLU A 122 0.68 -13.38 3.82
C GLU A 122 0.20 -12.55 2.62
N LEU A 123 -0.69 -11.58 2.89
CA LEU A 123 -1.26 -10.70 1.85
C LEU A 123 -0.42 -9.46 1.57
N ALA A 124 0.47 -9.07 2.49
CA ALA A 124 1.42 -7.99 2.28
C ALA A 124 2.45 -8.35 1.19
N ASP A 125 3.09 -7.33 0.61
CA ASP A 125 4.12 -7.46 -0.43
C ASP A 125 5.54 -7.40 0.13
#